data_AF-A0A8B9G136-F1
#
_entry.id   AF-A0A8B9G136-F1
#
_cell.length_a   1.000
_cell.length_b   1.000
_cell.length_c   1.000
_cell.angle_alpha   90.00
_cell.angle_beta   90.00
_cell.angle_gamma   90.00
#
_symmetry.space_group_name_H-M   'P 1'
#
loop_
_entity.id
_entity.type
_entity.pdbx_description
1 polymer ?
#
loop_
_entity_poly.entity_id
_entity_poly.type
_entity_poly.pdbx_seq_one_letter_code
_entity_poly.pdbx_strand_id
1 'polypeptide(L)'
;MRPLRSSAIGWRLGGGPGAVAAALTAGRGGCGAVRARLGAMWTEVSTAAAFITGLLRAAGGIGEEQLRCFRECLQEALLEHYKHHWFPLVPSKGSGYRCIRINHQMDPLIGKAAEVIGLSHEKLFQLLPSELTLWVDPFEVSYRIGEDGSICVLYESPQPGGITMKTYPNCFWLVDHRIIEYSNPPAMGRDTSH
;
A
#
# COMPACT_ATOMS: atom_id res chain seq x y z
N MET A 1 66.99 -17.84 -17.85
CA MET A 1 66.79 -19.24 -18.32
C MET A 1 65.74 -19.91 -17.44
N ARG A 2 64.79 -20.65 -18.01
CA ARG A 2 64.02 -21.73 -17.35
C ARG A 2 64.65 -23.06 -17.77
N PRO A 3 64.66 -24.12 -16.93
CA PRO A 3 63.59 -25.16 -16.90
C PRO A 3 63.00 -25.40 -15.48
N LEU A 4 62.00 -26.26 -15.18
CA LEU A 4 61.03 -26.99 -16.03
C LEU A 4 59.60 -27.17 -15.40
N ARG A 5 59.30 -28.32 -14.76
CA ARG A 5 58.03 -28.92 -14.25
C ARG A 5 58.40 -30.01 -13.19
N SER A 6 57.55 -30.70 -12.43
CA SER A 6 56.09 -30.95 -12.47
C SER A 6 55.62 -31.53 -11.12
N SER A 7 54.37 -31.34 -10.72
CA SER A 7 53.43 -32.47 -10.49
C SER A 7 52.03 -31.96 -10.11
N ALA A 8 51.00 -32.60 -10.64
CA ALA A 8 49.61 -32.37 -10.25
C ALA A 8 49.05 -33.67 -9.65
N ILE A 9 48.35 -33.57 -8.52
CA ILE A 9 47.59 -34.67 -7.93
C ILE A 9 46.26 -34.07 -7.49
N GLY A 10 45.15 -34.54 -8.05
CA GLY A 10 43.81 -34.10 -7.63
C GLY A 10 43.32 -34.88 -6.41
N TRP A 11 42.06 -34.66 -6.02
CA TRP A 11 41.02 -35.70 -5.92
C TRP A 11 39.75 -35.15 -5.23
N ARG A 12 38.60 -35.52 -5.80
CA ARG A 12 37.34 -35.86 -5.12
C ARG A 12 36.40 -34.74 -4.64
N LEU A 13 35.23 -34.75 -5.29
CA LEU A 13 33.95 -34.18 -4.85
C LEU A 13 33.47 -34.83 -3.54
N GLY A 14 32.77 -34.08 -2.67
CA GLY A 14 31.87 -34.67 -1.67
C GLY A 14 31.58 -33.80 -0.45
N GLY A 15 30.31 -33.72 -0.05
CA GLY A 15 29.89 -33.27 1.29
C GLY A 15 29.19 -31.91 1.36
N GLY A 16 27.88 -31.89 1.14
CA GLY A 16 27.02 -30.83 1.71
C GLY A 16 26.49 -31.23 3.09
N PRO A 17 25.97 -30.27 3.86
CA PRO A 17 24.82 -30.55 4.72
C PRO A 17 23.74 -29.46 4.64
N GLY A 18 22.50 -29.80 5.02
CA GLY A 18 21.44 -28.81 5.28
C GLY A 18 20.21 -28.90 4.38
N ALA A 19 19.43 -29.96 4.53
CA ALA A 19 18.08 -30.00 3.96
C ALA A 19 17.14 -29.05 4.71
N VAL A 20 16.44 -28.17 3.98
CA VAL A 20 15.24 -27.47 4.45
C VAL A 20 14.01 -28.01 3.71
N ALA A 21 13.75 -29.30 3.90
CA ALA A 21 12.58 -29.96 3.34
C ALA A 21 11.35 -29.80 4.27
N ALA A 22 10.38 -29.03 3.78
CA ALA A 22 8.94 -29.18 3.97
C ALA A 22 8.34 -29.43 5.38
N ALA A 23 7.53 -28.46 5.84
CA ALA A 23 6.37 -28.73 6.69
C ALA A 23 5.26 -27.66 6.49
N LEU A 24 4.49 -27.75 5.39
CA LEU A 24 3.27 -26.96 5.17
C LEU A 24 2.07 -27.87 4.89
N THR A 25 1.60 -28.60 5.92
CA THR A 25 0.35 -29.36 5.88
C THR A 25 -0.39 -29.36 7.23
N ALA A 26 -1.11 -28.27 7.52
CA ALA A 26 -2.29 -28.22 8.38
C ALA A 26 -3.00 -26.85 8.17
N GLY A 27 -4.32 -26.75 8.01
CA GLY A 27 -5.33 -27.79 7.85
C GLY A 27 -6.59 -27.26 7.14
N ARG A 28 -7.45 -28.18 6.67
CA ARG A 28 -8.77 -27.85 6.11
C ARG A 28 -9.79 -27.66 7.23
N GLY A 29 -10.53 -26.55 7.22
CA GLY A 29 -11.71 -26.32 8.08
C GLY A 29 -11.84 -24.87 8.54
N GLY A 30 -12.99 -24.23 8.32
CA GLY A 30 -13.32 -22.89 8.87
C GLY A 30 -12.83 -21.66 8.08
N CYS A 31 -12.16 -21.83 6.95
CA CYS A 31 -11.41 -20.75 6.29
C CYS A 31 -12.26 -19.62 5.64
N GLY A 32 -13.54 -19.86 5.32
CA GLY A 32 -14.35 -18.95 4.49
C GLY A 32 -14.57 -17.55 5.10
N ALA A 33 -15.12 -17.48 6.31
CA ALA A 33 -15.43 -16.21 6.97
C ALA A 33 -14.19 -15.45 7.45
N VAL A 34 -13.12 -16.17 7.82
CA VAL A 34 -11.86 -15.57 8.28
C VAL A 34 -11.06 -15.00 7.11
N ARG A 35 -10.99 -15.72 5.97
CA ARG A 35 -10.42 -15.17 4.72
C ARG A 35 -11.25 -14.02 4.16
N ALA A 36 -12.57 -13.97 4.36
CA ALA A 36 -13.38 -12.83 3.94
C ALA A 36 -13.06 -11.54 4.74
N ARG A 37 -12.81 -11.65 6.06
CA ARG A 37 -12.52 -10.49 6.91
C ARG A 37 -11.12 -9.89 6.74
N LEU A 38 -10.12 -10.72 6.43
CA LEU A 38 -8.78 -10.24 6.01
C LEU A 38 -8.72 -9.93 4.50
N GLY A 39 -9.60 -10.56 3.71
CA GLY A 39 -9.56 -10.54 2.24
C GLY A 39 -10.11 -9.29 1.58
N ALA A 40 -10.99 -8.54 2.26
CA ALA A 40 -11.39 -7.19 1.82
C ALA A 40 -10.14 -6.29 1.81
N MET A 41 -9.66 -5.86 2.99
CA MET A 41 -8.48 -4.99 3.18
C MET A 41 -7.24 -5.40 2.37
N TRP A 42 -7.00 -6.71 2.23
CA TRP A 42 -5.91 -7.23 1.39
C TRP A 42 -6.07 -6.83 -0.09
N THR A 43 -7.29 -6.84 -0.63
CA THR A 43 -7.58 -6.48 -2.02
C THR A 43 -7.28 -5.00 -2.29
N GLU A 44 -7.69 -4.09 -1.41
CA GLU A 44 -7.39 -2.66 -1.59
C GLU A 44 -5.89 -2.38 -1.40
N VAL A 45 -5.26 -2.93 -0.34
CA VAL A 45 -3.82 -2.79 -0.11
C VAL A 45 -2.99 -3.39 -1.26
N SER A 46 -3.37 -4.57 -1.76
CA SER A 46 -2.70 -5.22 -2.90
C SER A 46 -2.84 -4.41 -4.18
N THR A 47 -3.97 -3.74 -4.39
CA THR A 47 -4.20 -2.86 -5.54
C THR A 47 -3.33 -1.61 -5.45
N ALA A 48 -3.33 -0.93 -4.29
CA ALA A 48 -2.50 0.25 -4.04
C ALA A 48 -1.00 -0.04 -4.23
N ALA A 49 -0.50 -1.13 -3.63
CA ALA A 49 0.90 -1.53 -3.78
C ALA A 49 1.25 -1.93 -5.23
N ALA A 50 0.35 -2.65 -5.93
CA ALA A 50 0.55 -3.00 -7.34
C ALA A 50 0.59 -1.76 -8.25
N PHE A 51 -0.24 -0.74 -7.98
CA PHE A 51 -0.22 0.52 -8.72
C PHE A 51 1.10 1.26 -8.56
N ILE A 52 1.59 1.45 -7.33
CA ILE A 52 2.89 2.12 -7.08
C ILE A 52 4.04 1.33 -7.70
N THR A 53 4.02 -0.01 -7.60
CA THR A 53 5.00 -0.88 -8.26
C THR A 53 4.92 -0.75 -9.79
N GLY A 54 3.73 -0.55 -10.35
CA GLY A 54 3.50 -0.29 -11.77
C GLY A 54 4.13 1.02 -12.24
N LEU A 55 4.05 2.09 -11.44
CA LEU A 55 4.73 3.36 -11.72
C LEU A 55 6.26 3.19 -11.74
N LEU A 56 6.82 2.52 -10.73
CA LEU A 56 8.25 2.19 -10.68
C LEU A 56 8.70 1.34 -11.88
N ARG A 57 7.90 0.34 -12.28
CA ARG A 57 8.18 -0.47 -13.48
C ARG A 57 8.16 0.38 -14.76
N ALA A 58 7.19 1.28 -14.90
CA ALA A 58 7.03 2.12 -16.08
C ALA A 58 8.15 3.16 -16.23
N ALA A 59 8.66 3.71 -15.13
CA ALA A 59 9.83 4.58 -15.11
C ALA A 59 11.14 3.83 -15.47
N GLY A 60 11.19 2.52 -15.21
CA GLY A 60 12.26 1.63 -15.60
C GLY A 60 13.52 1.72 -14.70
N GLY A 61 14.52 0.89 -15.02
CA GLY A 61 15.78 0.85 -14.29
C GLY A 61 15.77 0.11 -12.94
N ILE A 62 14.67 -0.59 -12.61
CA ILE A 62 14.57 -1.48 -11.43
C ILE A 62 14.30 -2.90 -11.93
N GLY A 63 14.96 -3.90 -11.35
CA GLY A 63 14.75 -5.31 -11.72
C GLY A 63 13.43 -5.88 -11.21
N GLU A 64 12.85 -6.84 -11.93
CA GLU A 64 11.56 -7.46 -11.56
C GLU A 64 11.56 -8.08 -10.16
N GLU A 65 12.68 -8.66 -9.72
CA GLU A 65 12.80 -9.22 -8.35
C GLU A 65 12.83 -8.13 -7.27
N GLN A 66 13.44 -6.96 -7.56
CA GLN A 66 13.34 -5.79 -6.69
C GLN A 66 11.91 -5.24 -6.66
N LEU A 67 11.24 -5.14 -7.81
CA LEU A 67 9.83 -4.71 -7.88
C LEU A 67 8.91 -5.67 -7.09
N ARG A 68 9.15 -6.98 -7.15
CA ARG A 68 8.44 -8.00 -6.36
C ARG A 68 8.65 -7.78 -4.85
N CYS A 69 9.91 -7.66 -4.43
CA CYS A 69 10.27 -7.44 -3.03
C CYS A 69 9.70 -6.11 -2.47
N PHE A 70 9.83 -5.00 -3.22
CA PHE A 70 9.24 -3.71 -2.88
C PHE A 70 7.72 -3.83 -2.67
N ARG A 71 7.03 -4.51 -3.59
CA ARG A 71 5.57 -4.69 -3.50
C ARG A 71 5.17 -5.45 -2.25
N GLU A 72 5.85 -6.55 -1.93
CA GLU A 72 5.59 -7.36 -0.75
C GLU A 72 5.84 -6.57 0.55
N CYS A 73 6.99 -5.89 0.65
CA CYS A 73 7.30 -5.04 1.81
C CYS A 73 6.30 -3.88 1.99
N LEU A 74 5.85 -3.26 0.88
CA LEU A 74 4.84 -2.21 0.93
C LEU A 74 3.47 -2.76 1.37
N GLN A 75 3.06 -3.94 0.87
CA GLN A 75 1.83 -4.59 1.31
C GLN A 75 1.84 -4.86 2.82
N GLU A 76 2.93 -5.42 3.36
CA GLU A 76 3.08 -5.67 4.80
C GLU A 76 3.04 -4.38 5.62
N ALA A 77 3.77 -3.34 5.18
CA ALA A 77 3.79 -2.04 5.85
C ALA A 77 2.40 -1.38 5.91
N LEU A 78 1.64 -1.43 4.82
CA LEU A 78 0.29 -0.89 4.73
C LEU A 78 -0.70 -1.66 5.60
N LEU A 79 -0.66 -3.00 5.59
CA LEU A 79 -1.51 -3.83 6.45
C LEU A 79 -1.30 -3.50 7.93
N GLU A 80 -0.05 -3.42 8.36
CA GLU A 80 0.32 -3.13 9.75
C GLU A 80 -0.03 -1.67 10.15
N HIS A 81 0.10 -0.72 9.22
CA HIS A 81 -0.26 0.68 9.47
C HIS A 81 -1.78 0.90 9.60
N TYR A 82 -2.58 0.18 8.79
CA TYR A 82 -4.03 0.37 8.71
C TYR A 82 -4.83 -0.46 9.72
N LYS A 83 -4.23 -1.45 10.39
CA LYS A 83 -4.92 -2.44 11.26
C LYS A 83 -5.90 -1.90 12.31
N HIS A 84 -5.68 -0.68 12.80
CA HIS A 84 -6.55 -0.01 13.80
C HIS A 84 -7.34 1.17 13.22
N HIS A 85 -7.17 1.44 11.93
CA HIS A 85 -7.75 2.54 11.19
C HIS A 85 -8.58 2.06 9.98
N TRP A 86 -9.06 0.82 9.99
CA TRP A 86 -9.88 0.23 8.92
C TRP A 86 -11.33 0.10 9.35
N PHE A 87 -12.26 0.84 8.72
CA PHE A 87 -13.66 0.94 9.15
C PHE A 87 -14.66 0.65 8.02
N PRO A 88 -14.93 -0.62 7.66
CA PRO A 88 -15.82 -0.95 6.53
C PRO A 88 -17.25 -0.38 6.63
N LEU A 89 -17.77 -0.14 7.83
CA LEU A 89 -19.10 0.47 8.01
C LEU A 89 -19.14 1.98 7.73
N VAL A 90 -17.97 2.64 7.74
CA VAL A 90 -17.83 4.08 7.44
C VAL A 90 -16.49 4.26 6.68
N PRO A 91 -16.41 3.91 5.38
CA PRO A 91 -15.13 3.81 4.68
C PRO A 91 -14.25 5.07 4.74
N SER A 92 -14.88 6.25 4.63
CA SER A 92 -14.20 7.56 4.72
C SER A 92 -13.57 7.84 6.08
N LYS A 93 -14.00 7.17 7.17
CA LYS A 93 -13.39 7.33 8.49
C LYS A 93 -11.94 6.85 8.43
N GLY A 94 -11.00 7.73 8.77
CA GLY A 94 -9.56 7.44 8.71
C GLY A 94 -8.95 7.43 7.30
N SER A 95 -9.70 7.78 6.25
CA SER A 95 -9.18 7.86 4.86
C SER A 95 -7.93 8.75 4.77
N GLY A 96 -7.96 9.94 5.40
CA GLY A 96 -6.79 10.82 5.45
C GLY A 96 -5.57 10.27 6.22
N TYR A 97 -5.75 9.34 7.15
CA TYR A 97 -4.65 8.62 7.82
C TYR A 97 -4.09 7.51 6.93
N ARG A 98 -4.94 6.85 6.14
CA ARG A 98 -4.57 5.82 5.15
C ARG A 98 -4.16 6.39 3.80
N CYS A 99 -4.09 7.72 3.66
CA CYS A 99 -3.77 8.37 2.41
C CYS A 99 -2.27 8.30 2.17
N ILE A 100 -1.86 7.62 1.11
CA ILE A 100 -0.47 7.61 0.63
C ILE A 100 -0.26 8.89 -0.17
N ARG A 101 0.72 9.71 0.19
CA ARG A 101 0.96 11.02 -0.46
C ARG A 101 2.42 11.25 -0.80
N ILE A 102 2.67 11.65 -2.05
CA ILE A 102 3.95 12.14 -2.54
C ILE A 102 3.76 13.60 -2.95
N ASN A 103 4.62 14.48 -2.47
CA ASN A 103 4.73 15.88 -2.87
C ASN A 103 6.21 16.31 -2.74
N HIS A 104 6.52 17.41 -2.06
CA HIS A 104 7.89 17.73 -1.62
C HIS A 104 8.44 16.74 -0.57
N GLN A 105 7.60 15.85 -0.03
CA GLN A 105 7.97 14.78 0.87
C GLN A 105 7.53 13.43 0.28
N MET A 106 8.33 12.39 0.56
CA MET A 106 8.02 11.02 0.18
C MET A 106 7.18 10.37 1.27
N ASP A 107 6.19 9.57 0.88
CA ASP A 107 5.43 8.77 1.82
C ASP A 107 6.37 7.82 2.61
N PRO A 108 6.29 7.77 3.95
CA PRO A 108 7.24 7.01 4.76
C PRO A 108 7.11 5.50 4.58
N LEU A 109 5.96 4.98 4.16
CA LEU A 109 5.77 3.56 3.88
C LEU A 109 6.36 3.18 2.51
N ILE A 110 6.21 4.06 1.50
CA ILE A 110 6.92 3.92 0.22
C ILE A 110 8.44 4.00 0.45
N GLY A 111 8.92 5.01 1.17
CA GLY A 111 10.35 5.20 1.48
C GLY A 111 10.95 3.96 2.14
N LYS A 112 10.32 3.47 3.21
CA LYS A 112 10.76 2.26 3.92
C LYS A 112 10.75 1.01 3.02
N ALA A 113 9.76 0.83 2.17
CA ALA A 113 9.72 -0.30 1.23
C ALA A 113 10.81 -0.20 0.14
N ALA A 114 11.17 1.02 -0.25
CA ALA A 114 12.21 1.30 -1.24
C ALA A 114 13.63 1.10 -0.69
N GLU A 115 13.87 1.44 0.59
CA GLU A 115 15.13 1.18 1.29
C GLU A 115 15.50 -0.31 1.27
N VAL A 116 14.52 -1.21 1.44
CA VAL A 116 14.74 -2.68 1.40
C VAL A 116 15.33 -3.14 0.07
N ILE A 117 14.99 -2.47 -1.04
CA ILE A 117 15.49 -2.80 -2.39
C ILE A 117 16.65 -1.91 -2.85
N GLY A 118 17.19 -1.07 -1.95
CA GLY A 118 18.36 -0.23 -2.20
C GLY A 118 18.08 1.09 -2.93
N LEU A 119 16.84 1.58 -2.93
CA LEU A 119 16.48 2.87 -3.55
C LEU A 119 16.46 4.01 -2.53
N SER A 120 17.09 5.14 -2.87
CA SER A 120 17.03 6.38 -2.08
C SER A 120 15.76 7.17 -2.36
N HIS A 121 15.38 8.06 -1.42
CA HIS A 121 14.27 9.00 -1.62
C HIS A 121 14.48 9.90 -2.85
N GLU A 122 15.70 10.38 -3.08
CA GLU A 122 16.05 11.13 -4.30
C GLU A 122 15.74 10.33 -5.57
N LYS A 123 16.02 9.03 -5.58
CA LYS A 123 15.73 8.17 -6.72
C LYS A 123 14.24 7.93 -6.88
N LEU A 124 13.49 7.77 -5.78
CA LEU A 124 12.02 7.67 -5.83
C LEU A 124 11.38 8.93 -6.44
N PHE A 125 11.83 10.14 -6.08
CA PHE A 125 11.33 11.40 -6.65
C PHE A 125 11.61 11.55 -8.15
N GLN A 126 12.60 10.82 -8.71
CA GLN A 126 12.84 10.77 -10.15
C GLN A 126 11.97 9.75 -10.89
N LEU A 127 11.42 8.76 -10.18
CA LEU A 127 10.72 7.61 -10.76
C LEU A 127 9.20 7.65 -10.55
N LEU A 128 8.73 8.32 -9.50
CA LEU A 128 7.32 8.50 -9.16
C LEU A 128 6.84 9.90 -9.55
N PRO A 129 5.52 10.11 -9.76
CA PRO A 129 4.98 11.44 -9.97
C PRO A 129 5.35 12.38 -8.81
N SER A 130 5.75 13.60 -9.14
CA SER A 130 6.09 14.64 -8.14
C SER A 130 4.94 14.94 -7.20
N GLU A 131 3.71 14.72 -7.66
CA GLU A 131 2.49 14.86 -6.88
C GLU A 131 1.59 13.66 -7.10
N LEU A 132 1.44 12.83 -6.06
CA LEU A 132 0.53 11.69 -6.03
C LEU A 132 -0.27 11.75 -4.72
N THR A 133 -1.58 11.58 -4.82
CA THR A 133 -2.46 11.31 -3.68
C THR A 133 -3.21 10.01 -3.98
N LEU A 134 -3.12 9.01 -3.09
CA LEU A 134 -3.72 7.69 -3.27
C LEU A 134 -4.47 7.32 -1.99
N TRP A 135 -5.79 7.17 -2.13
CA TRP A 135 -6.71 6.76 -1.08
C TRP A 135 -6.89 5.24 -1.13
N VAL A 136 -6.79 4.61 0.03
CA VAL A 136 -6.93 3.16 0.20
C VAL A 136 -7.99 2.94 1.27
N ASP A 137 -9.24 2.85 0.82
CA ASP A 137 -10.41 2.86 1.68
C ASP A 137 -11.19 1.54 1.53
N PRO A 138 -11.97 1.11 2.53
CA PRO A 138 -12.82 -0.06 2.37
C PRO A 138 -13.72 0.08 1.14
N PHE A 139 -13.63 -0.90 0.24
CA PHE A 139 -14.35 -1.00 -1.02
C PHE A 139 -13.94 -0.03 -2.13
N GLU A 140 -12.98 0.88 -1.93
CA GLU A 140 -12.50 1.83 -2.96
C GLU A 140 -10.98 2.07 -2.86
N VAL A 141 -10.29 1.97 -4.00
CA VAL A 141 -8.94 2.52 -4.16
C VAL A 141 -8.98 3.54 -5.29
N SER A 142 -8.67 4.79 -4.99
CA SER A 142 -8.72 5.91 -5.93
C SER A 142 -7.48 6.79 -5.77
N TYR A 143 -7.10 7.50 -6.83
CA TYR A 143 -5.89 8.32 -6.85
C TYR A 143 -6.05 9.60 -7.67
N ARG A 144 -5.15 10.54 -7.44
CA ARG A 144 -4.95 11.76 -8.23
C ARG A 144 -3.46 11.99 -8.44
N ILE A 145 -3.08 12.37 -9.67
CA ILE A 145 -1.72 12.82 -10.02
C ILE A 145 -1.77 14.32 -10.36
N GLY A 146 -0.92 15.13 -9.73
CA GLY A 146 -0.98 16.59 -9.81
C GLY A 146 -2.02 17.23 -8.87
N GLU A 147 -1.83 18.50 -8.51
CA GLU A 147 -2.84 19.31 -7.78
C GLU A 147 -4.18 19.37 -8.52
N ASP A 148 -4.17 19.75 -9.81
CA ASP A 148 -5.35 19.86 -10.68
C ASP A 148 -5.78 18.53 -11.34
N GLY A 149 -5.24 17.40 -10.87
CA GLY A 149 -5.54 16.09 -11.45
C GLY A 149 -7.00 15.64 -11.24
N SER A 150 -7.56 14.95 -12.22
CA SER A 150 -8.79 14.17 -12.04
C SER A 150 -8.58 13.02 -11.05
N ILE A 151 -9.62 12.70 -10.27
CA ILE A 151 -9.65 11.48 -9.46
C ILE A 151 -9.96 10.29 -10.36
N CYS A 152 -9.11 9.27 -10.29
CA CYS A 152 -9.23 8.02 -11.03
C CYS A 152 -9.39 6.84 -10.06
N VAL A 153 -10.31 5.92 -10.35
CA VAL A 153 -10.58 4.74 -9.52
C VAL A 153 -9.78 3.54 -10.06
N LEU A 154 -9.02 2.88 -9.18
CA LEU A 154 -8.24 1.66 -9.45
C LEU A 154 -9.00 0.39 -9.04
N TYR A 155 -9.81 0.49 -7.99
CA TYR A 155 -10.66 -0.58 -7.49
C TYR A 155 -11.94 0.00 -6.90
N GLU A 156 -13.07 -0.64 -7.17
CA GLU A 156 -14.34 -0.38 -6.51
C GLU A 156 -15.06 -1.71 -6.29
N SER A 157 -15.77 -1.84 -5.17
CA SER A 157 -16.69 -2.96 -4.95
C SER A 157 -17.97 -2.53 -4.21
N PRO A 158 -19.08 -3.30 -4.28
CA PRO A 158 -20.31 -2.95 -3.60
C PRO A 158 -20.17 -2.99 -2.07
N GLN A 159 -20.52 -1.89 -1.41
CA GLN A 159 -20.54 -1.82 0.06
C GLN A 159 -21.69 -2.69 0.62
N PRO A 160 -21.42 -3.67 1.53
CA PRO A 160 -22.47 -4.50 2.12
C PRO A 160 -23.43 -3.68 2.99
N GLY A 161 -24.60 -3.34 2.42
CA GLY A 161 -25.66 -2.58 3.11
C GLY A 161 -25.59 -1.04 2.95
N GLY A 162 -24.71 -0.52 2.10
CA GLY A 162 -24.61 0.93 1.85
C GLY A 162 -25.59 1.44 0.79
N ILE A 163 -26.37 2.48 1.12
CA ILE A 163 -27.01 3.32 0.11
C ILE A 163 -25.90 4.05 -0.66
N THR A 164 -25.92 3.98 -1.99
CA THR A 164 -24.86 4.53 -2.85
C THR A 164 -24.86 6.05 -2.91
N MET A 165 -24.35 6.72 -1.87
CA MET A 165 -23.98 8.14 -1.96
C MET A 165 -22.62 8.26 -2.64
N LYS A 166 -22.61 8.16 -3.98
CA LYS A 166 -21.45 8.52 -4.79
C LYS A 166 -21.56 9.99 -5.21
N THR A 167 -20.54 10.81 -4.94
CA THR A 167 -20.36 12.08 -5.66
C THR A 167 -18.88 12.43 -5.79
N TYR A 168 -18.34 12.21 -6.98
CA TYR A 168 -17.26 13.00 -7.56
C TYR A 168 -17.82 13.50 -8.90
N PRO A 169 -17.76 14.81 -9.22
CA PRO A 169 -16.52 15.58 -9.20
C PRO A 169 -16.61 16.90 -8.41
N ASN A 170 -15.44 17.37 -7.95
CA ASN A 170 -15.19 18.66 -7.29
C ASN A 170 -15.85 18.78 -5.90
N CYS A 171 -15.01 18.88 -4.87
CA CYS A 171 -15.39 18.72 -3.46
C CYS A 171 -16.54 19.65 -2.98
N PHE A 172 -17.73 19.10 -2.77
CA PHE A 172 -18.77 19.64 -1.90
C PHE A 172 -19.49 18.50 -1.18
N TRP A 173 -19.49 18.49 0.15
CA TRP A 173 -20.22 17.51 0.95
C TRP A 173 -21.72 17.85 0.93
N LEU A 174 -22.48 17.15 0.07
CA LEU A 174 -23.93 17.17 0.12
C LEU A 174 -24.44 15.97 0.94
N VAL A 175 -25.07 16.27 2.07
CA VAL A 175 -25.93 15.33 2.80
C VAL A 175 -27.31 15.97 2.89
N ASP A 176 -28.32 15.27 2.37
CA ASP A 176 -29.73 15.65 2.43
C ASP A 176 -30.04 17.11 1.98
N HIS A 177 -29.65 17.43 0.75
CA HIS A 177 -29.98 18.69 0.05
C HIS A 177 -29.61 20.02 0.75
N ARG A 178 -28.80 20.00 1.81
CA ARG A 178 -28.28 21.22 2.46
C ARG A 178 -26.77 21.29 2.33
N ILE A 179 -26.28 22.45 1.92
CA ILE A 179 -24.87 22.81 2.05
C ILE A 179 -24.60 23.03 3.54
N ILE A 180 -23.69 22.25 4.13
CA ILE A 180 -23.21 22.46 5.49
C ILE A 180 -21.71 22.78 5.44
N GLU A 181 -21.39 24.06 5.52
CA GLU A 181 -20.04 24.50 5.88
C GLU A 181 -19.79 24.19 7.35
N TYR A 182 -19.00 23.17 7.67
CA TYR A 182 -18.49 22.97 9.03
C TYR A 182 -17.33 23.92 9.31
N SER A 183 -17.65 25.19 9.54
CA SER A 183 -16.76 26.12 10.21
C SER A 183 -16.82 25.90 11.73
N ASN A 184 -15.69 25.48 12.31
CA ASN A 184 -15.33 25.32 13.73
C ASN A 184 -16.38 24.81 14.75
N PRO A 185 -16.11 23.74 15.53
CA PRO A 185 -17.04 23.28 16.56
C PRO A 185 -17.24 24.36 17.66
N PRO A 186 -18.48 24.63 18.10
CA PRO A 186 -18.74 25.60 19.15
C PRO A 186 -18.19 25.08 20.49
N ALA A 187 -17.59 26.00 21.27
CA ALA A 187 -17.14 25.70 22.62
C ALA A 187 -18.33 25.26 23.50
N MET A 188 -18.12 24.28 24.39
CA MET A 188 -19.12 23.90 25.39
C MET A 188 -19.53 25.12 26.22
N GLY A 189 -20.79 25.54 26.06
CA GLY A 189 -21.40 26.53 26.95
C GLY A 189 -21.46 25.97 28.37
N ARG A 190 -20.89 26.72 29.32
CA ARG A 190 -21.15 26.48 30.75
C ARG A 190 -22.60 26.89 31.01
N ASP A 191 -23.38 25.96 31.53
CA ASP A 191 -24.74 26.22 31.97
C ASP A 191 -24.71 27.12 33.21
N THR A 192 -25.47 28.22 33.19
CA THR A 192 -25.61 29.13 34.33
C THR A 192 -27.05 29.67 34.42
N SER A 193 -27.66 29.46 35.59
CA SER A 193 -28.89 30.10 36.10
C SER A 193 -30.20 29.52 35.53
N HIS A 194 -31.14 29.03 36.36
CA HIS A 194 -31.67 29.65 37.59
C HIS A 194 -31.74 28.72 38.80
#